data_AF-A0A7S2UEV2-F1
#
_entry.id   AF-A0A7S2UEV2-F1
#
_cell.length_a   1.000
_cell.length_b   1.000
_cell.length_c   1.000
_cell.angle_alpha   90.00
_cell.angle_beta   90.00
_cell.angle_gamma   90.00
#
_symmetry.space_group_name_H-M   'P 1'
#
loop_
_entity.id
_entity.type
_entity.pdbx_description
1 polymer ?
#
loop_
_entity_poly.entity_id
_entity_poly.type
_entity_poly.pdbx_seq_one_letter_code
_entity_poly.pdbx_strand_id
1 'polypeptide(L)'
;NVKNIMLKNLLDACGGALGFWSVGYAFAYGGSGSTTKGFIGNDDFFLTNFTTGGEYVGWFFQFAFAATAATIVAGTVAERCKMAAYLCYSIMLTGFVYPVIVYSIWSSSGFLTAFNTDAFRGIGMVDFAGSGVVHMTGGATALIAAIILGPRKGRFYDADGNALDTPTEFKPHSVSLQILGTFILWTGWDGFNPGSALAIGNSDSAAVAALCCVTTTVAAATGCVTAMFTDTIMGQMAEGEAEYDLTMAMNGALAGLVAITAGCSVVTPWAAVIIGMIGGWVYIAFSKLLIKLKIDDAVDAIPV
;
A
#
# COMPACT_ATOMS: atom_id res chain seq x y z
N ASN A 1 -13.93 -16.67 10.23
CA ASN A 1 -13.21 -15.70 9.36
C ASN A 1 -12.60 -14.55 10.15
N VAL A 2 -13.34 -13.88 11.05
CA VAL A 2 -12.82 -12.74 11.87
C VAL A 2 -11.50 -13.04 12.61
N LYS A 3 -11.44 -14.13 13.40
CA LYS A 3 -10.19 -14.53 14.08
C LYS A 3 -9.03 -14.79 13.11
N ASN A 4 -9.32 -15.32 11.92
CA ASN A 4 -8.31 -15.63 10.91
C ASN A 4 -7.71 -14.34 10.33
N ILE A 5 -8.54 -13.37 9.93
CA ILE A 5 -8.03 -12.09 9.39
C ILE A 5 -7.26 -11.27 10.44
N MET A 6 -7.74 -11.24 11.69
CA MET A 6 -7.04 -10.58 12.79
C MET A 6 -5.68 -11.23 13.06
N LEU A 7 -5.63 -12.56 13.04
CA LEU A 7 -4.38 -13.30 13.22
C LEU A 7 -3.41 -13.09 12.05
N LYS A 8 -3.87 -12.98 10.80
CA LYS A 8 -3.02 -12.64 9.65
C LYS A 8 -2.35 -11.27 9.82
N ASN A 9 -3.12 -10.24 10.19
CA ASN A 9 -2.58 -8.90 10.44
C ASN A 9 -1.53 -8.91 11.57
N LEU A 10 -1.77 -9.67 12.65
CA LEU A 10 -0.78 -9.84 13.71
C LEU A 10 0.48 -10.55 13.21
N LEU A 11 0.31 -11.59 12.40
CA LEU A 11 1.42 -12.34 11.81
C LEU A 11 2.21 -11.51 10.80
N ASP A 12 1.61 -10.53 10.13
CA ASP A 12 2.37 -9.59 9.28
C ASP A 12 3.23 -8.66 10.12
N ALA A 13 2.72 -8.15 11.24
CA ALA A 13 3.54 -7.37 12.14
C ALA A 13 4.71 -8.21 12.70
N CYS A 14 4.45 -9.44 13.16
CA CYS A 14 5.49 -10.31 13.71
C CYS A 14 6.46 -10.82 12.64
N GLY A 15 5.94 -11.37 11.54
CA GLY A 15 6.71 -11.90 10.42
C GLY A 15 7.49 -10.81 9.70
N GLY A 16 6.87 -9.65 9.49
CA GLY A 16 7.50 -8.45 8.95
C GLY A 16 8.63 -7.94 9.82
N ALA A 17 8.44 -7.90 11.14
CA ALA A 17 9.50 -7.51 12.06
C ALA A 17 10.68 -8.49 11.99
N LEU A 18 10.42 -9.80 11.99
CA LEU A 18 11.47 -10.82 11.92
C LEU A 18 12.20 -10.81 10.57
N GLY A 19 11.47 -10.71 9.45
CA GLY A 19 12.03 -10.65 8.11
C GLY A 19 12.87 -9.39 7.89
N PHE A 20 12.33 -8.23 8.28
CA PHE A 20 13.01 -6.96 8.08
C PHE A 20 14.20 -6.75 9.04
N TRP A 21 14.10 -7.21 10.30
CA TRP A 21 15.22 -7.21 11.24
C TRP A 21 16.38 -8.09 10.80
N SER A 22 16.10 -9.33 10.36
CA SER A 22 17.15 -10.31 10.07
C SER A 22 17.96 -9.97 8.82
N VAL A 23 17.28 -9.77 7.69
CA VAL A 23 17.92 -9.56 6.39
C VAL A 23 17.32 -8.39 5.60
N GLY A 24 16.07 -8.01 5.88
CA GLY A 24 15.40 -7.03 5.03
C GLY A 24 15.99 -5.62 5.10
N TYR A 25 16.36 -5.13 6.27
CA TYR A 25 17.05 -3.83 6.38
C TYR A 25 18.40 -3.85 5.68
N ALA A 26 19.16 -4.93 5.86
CA ALA A 26 20.45 -5.15 5.21
C ALA A 26 20.34 -5.08 3.68
N PHE A 27 19.33 -5.73 3.11
CA PHE A 27 19.09 -5.67 1.67
C PHE A 27 18.54 -4.33 1.19
N ALA A 28 17.76 -3.63 2.02
CA ALA A 28 17.16 -2.34 1.67
C ALA A 28 18.16 -1.18 1.73
N TYR A 29 19.01 -1.15 2.76
CA TYR A 29 19.85 -0.01 3.10
C TYR A 29 21.29 -0.38 3.49
N GLY A 30 21.61 -1.65 3.70
CA GLY A 30 22.95 -2.09 4.09
C GLY A 30 24.01 -1.67 3.06
N GLY A 31 25.08 -1.05 3.55
CA GLY A 31 26.16 -0.53 2.70
C GLY A 31 25.79 0.71 1.87
N SER A 32 24.62 1.33 2.12
CA SER A 32 24.23 2.60 1.47
C SER A 32 25.23 3.70 1.83
N GLY A 33 25.97 4.18 0.83
CA GLY A 33 27.14 5.06 1.01
C GLY A 33 28.40 4.53 0.34
N SER A 34 28.40 3.25 -0.05
CA SER A 34 29.36 2.71 -1.02
C SER A 34 29.19 3.40 -2.38
N THR A 35 30.29 3.67 -3.07
CA THR A 35 30.28 4.16 -4.46
C THR A 35 29.88 3.08 -5.47
N THR A 36 29.73 1.83 -5.02
CA THR A 36 29.36 0.71 -5.87
C THR A 36 27.85 0.69 -6.06
N LYS A 37 27.38 1.03 -7.26
CA LYS A 37 25.98 0.88 -7.64
C LYS A 37 25.59 -0.60 -7.58
N GLY A 38 24.52 -0.91 -6.85
CA GLY A 38 24.06 -2.27 -6.64
C GLY A 38 22.58 -2.47 -6.99
N PHE A 39 22.15 -3.72 -6.92
CA PHE A 39 20.72 -4.08 -6.93
C PHE A 39 20.18 -4.42 -5.55
N ILE A 40 21.07 -4.63 -4.57
CA ILE A 40 20.74 -5.06 -3.22
C ILE A 40 21.86 -4.64 -2.26
N GLY A 41 21.50 -4.31 -1.03
CA GLY A 41 22.47 -4.06 0.05
C GLY A 41 23.14 -5.35 0.53
N ASN A 42 24.28 -5.21 1.20
CA ASN A 42 25.14 -6.35 1.55
C ASN A 42 25.80 -6.24 2.93
N ASP A 43 25.30 -5.35 3.79
CA ASP A 43 25.80 -5.13 5.15
C ASP A 43 24.63 -4.94 6.15
N ASP A 44 24.91 -4.84 7.44
CA ASP A 44 23.91 -4.60 8.51
C ASP A 44 22.90 -5.74 8.74
N PHE A 45 23.28 -6.97 8.39
CA PHE A 45 22.50 -8.17 8.70
C PHE A 45 22.26 -8.26 10.20
N PHE A 46 21.02 -8.58 10.60
CA PHE A 46 20.58 -8.63 11.99
C PHE A 46 20.84 -7.33 12.80
N LEU A 47 21.06 -6.21 12.09
CA LEU A 47 21.43 -4.91 12.66
C LEU A 47 22.74 -4.93 13.46
N THR A 48 23.66 -5.86 13.18
CA THR A 48 24.86 -6.07 14.02
C THR A 48 25.82 -4.89 14.10
N ASN A 49 25.76 -3.99 13.11
CA ASN A 49 26.67 -2.83 13.05
C ASN A 49 26.04 -1.53 13.56
N PHE A 50 24.79 -1.55 14.07
CA PHE A 50 24.14 -0.35 14.56
C PHE A 50 24.77 0.12 15.88
N THR A 51 25.09 1.41 15.95
CA THR A 51 25.79 2.00 17.12
C THR A 51 25.09 3.22 17.71
N THR A 52 24.07 3.76 17.04
CA THR A 52 23.42 5.03 17.39
C THR A 52 21.90 4.89 17.46
N GLY A 53 21.26 5.76 18.26
CA GLY A 53 19.80 5.82 18.36
C GLY A 53 19.10 6.15 17.03
N GLY A 54 19.75 6.92 16.16
CA GLY A 54 19.21 7.31 14.86
C GLY A 54 19.01 6.11 13.91
N GLU A 55 19.94 5.15 13.93
CA GLU A 55 19.83 3.93 13.12
C GLU A 55 18.63 3.08 13.56
N TYR A 56 18.42 2.92 14.87
CA TYR A 56 17.24 2.21 15.40
C TYR A 56 15.91 2.90 15.05
N VAL A 57 15.87 4.23 15.09
CA VAL A 57 14.70 5.01 14.65
C VAL A 57 14.45 4.81 13.15
N GLY A 58 15.49 4.87 12.33
CA GLY A 58 15.41 4.63 10.89
C GLY A 58 14.93 3.21 10.55
N TRP A 59 15.45 2.20 11.25
CA TRP A 59 14.96 0.83 11.11
C TRP A 59 13.48 0.71 11.48
N PHE A 60 13.05 1.28 12.61
CA PHE A 60 11.66 1.21 13.04
C PHE A 60 10.72 1.86 12.02
N PHE A 61 11.09 3.04 11.51
CA PHE A 61 10.33 3.75 10.48
C PHE A 61 10.20 2.90 9.20
N GLN A 62 11.30 2.32 8.72
CA GLN A 62 11.29 1.51 7.50
C GLN A 62 10.63 0.13 7.68
N PHE A 63 10.72 -0.46 8.88
CA PHE A 63 9.96 -1.66 9.24
C PHE A 63 8.46 -1.41 9.09
N ALA A 64 7.95 -0.28 9.57
CA ALA A 64 6.53 0.03 9.46
C ALA A 64 6.07 0.03 7.98
N PHE A 65 6.89 0.53 7.06
CA PHE A 65 6.59 0.55 5.63
C PHE A 65 6.64 -0.86 5.02
N ALA A 66 7.64 -1.66 5.39
CA ALA A 66 7.74 -3.06 4.98
C ALA A 66 6.53 -3.89 5.45
N ALA A 67 6.12 -3.70 6.71
CA ALA A 67 4.94 -4.36 7.28
C ALA A 67 3.65 -3.91 6.58
N THR A 68 3.54 -2.62 6.22
CA THR A 68 2.41 -2.11 5.41
C THR A 68 2.36 -2.78 4.04
N ALA A 69 3.49 -2.90 3.33
CA ALA A 69 3.53 -3.59 2.04
C ALA A 69 3.06 -5.06 2.14
N ALA A 70 3.42 -5.75 3.22
CA ALA A 70 2.99 -7.12 3.47
C ALA A 70 1.50 -7.24 3.81
N THR A 71 0.98 -6.36 4.66
CA THR A 71 -0.41 -6.46 5.15
C THR A 71 -1.46 -6.12 4.09
N ILE A 72 -1.09 -5.40 3.01
CA ILE A 72 -1.97 -5.16 1.85
C ILE A 72 -2.51 -6.50 1.31
N VAL A 73 -1.67 -7.54 1.26
CA VAL A 73 -2.05 -8.85 0.75
C VAL A 73 -2.97 -9.62 1.71
N ALA A 74 -2.93 -9.32 3.01
CA ALA A 74 -3.71 -9.99 4.05
C ALA A 74 -5.21 -9.96 3.75
N GLY A 75 -5.68 -8.78 3.34
CA GLY A 75 -7.07 -8.51 2.99
C GLY A 75 -7.49 -9.32 1.78
N THR A 76 -6.76 -9.21 0.67
CA THR A 76 -7.07 -9.88 -0.60
C THR A 76 -7.20 -11.40 -0.47
N VAL A 77 -6.29 -12.03 0.27
CA VAL A 77 -6.23 -13.49 0.42
C VAL A 77 -7.01 -14.01 1.64
N ALA A 78 -7.89 -13.16 2.20
CA ALA A 78 -8.75 -13.53 3.31
C ALA A 78 -9.58 -14.78 2.98
N GLU A 79 -9.97 -15.51 4.04
CA GLU A 79 -10.87 -16.68 4.01
C GLU A 79 -10.32 -17.97 3.36
N ARG A 80 -9.36 -17.90 2.44
CA ARG A 80 -8.90 -19.07 1.66
C ARG A 80 -7.39 -19.37 1.68
N CYS A 81 -6.55 -18.44 2.16
CA CYS A 81 -5.12 -18.72 2.34
C CYS A 81 -4.81 -19.41 3.68
N LYS A 82 -3.95 -20.45 3.64
CA LYS A 82 -3.45 -21.17 4.83
C LYS A 82 -2.50 -20.29 5.64
N MET A 83 -2.61 -20.33 6.97
CA MET A 83 -1.86 -19.44 7.86
C MET A 83 -0.34 -19.62 7.79
N ALA A 84 0.15 -20.86 7.74
CA ALA A 84 1.59 -21.12 7.65
C ALA A 84 2.20 -20.57 6.35
N ALA A 85 1.50 -20.78 5.21
CA ALA A 85 1.92 -20.21 3.93
C ALA A 85 1.94 -18.68 3.96
N TYR A 86 0.96 -18.09 4.65
CA TYR A 86 0.85 -16.65 4.83
C TYR A 86 2.02 -16.06 5.62
N LEU A 87 2.41 -16.67 6.74
CA LEU A 87 3.57 -16.23 7.53
C LEU A 87 4.88 -16.34 6.73
N CYS A 88 5.09 -17.45 6.02
CA CYS A 88 6.27 -17.61 5.16
C CYS A 88 6.31 -16.54 4.06
N TYR A 89 5.16 -16.23 3.46
CA TYR A 89 5.03 -15.17 2.48
C TYR A 89 5.41 -13.79 3.08
N SER A 90 4.90 -13.46 4.26
CA SER A 90 5.17 -12.18 4.92
C SER A 90 6.67 -11.98 5.22
N ILE A 91 7.34 -13.03 5.74
CA ILE A 91 8.79 -13.03 5.97
C ILE A 91 9.56 -12.89 4.64
N MET A 92 9.13 -13.59 3.57
CA MET A 92 9.79 -13.50 2.27
C MET A 92 9.64 -12.14 1.62
N LEU A 93 8.44 -11.53 1.72
CA LEU A 93 8.21 -10.20 1.15
C LEU A 93 9.05 -9.16 1.88
N THR A 94 8.95 -9.11 3.21
CA THR A 94 9.66 -8.12 4.03
C THR A 94 11.16 -8.37 4.16
N GLY A 95 11.60 -9.61 4.05
CA GLY A 95 13.01 -9.99 4.13
C GLY A 95 13.74 -9.93 2.80
N PHE A 96 13.06 -9.95 1.65
CA PHE A 96 13.72 -10.01 0.35
C PHE A 96 13.06 -9.15 -0.74
N VAL A 97 11.82 -9.44 -1.13
CA VAL A 97 11.20 -8.81 -2.32
C VAL A 97 11.05 -7.30 -2.16
N TYR A 98 10.45 -6.86 -1.05
CA TYR A 98 10.25 -5.44 -0.74
C TYR A 98 11.60 -4.71 -0.54
N PRO A 99 12.56 -5.22 0.25
CA PRO A 99 13.89 -4.63 0.37
C PRO A 99 14.63 -4.37 -0.94
N VAL A 100 14.54 -5.26 -1.93
CA VAL A 100 15.18 -5.04 -3.25
C VAL A 100 14.59 -3.83 -3.98
N ILE A 101 13.27 -3.64 -3.87
CA ILE A 101 12.56 -2.49 -4.43
C ILE A 101 12.96 -1.21 -3.69
N VAL A 102 13.00 -1.26 -2.35
CA VAL A 102 13.50 -0.16 -1.51
C VAL A 102 14.92 0.23 -1.90
N TYR A 103 15.84 -0.73 -2.02
CA TYR A 103 17.21 -0.45 -2.42
C TYR A 103 17.28 0.24 -3.78
N SER A 104 16.47 -0.25 -4.74
CA SER A 104 16.48 0.29 -6.10
C SER A 104 16.11 1.77 -6.18
N ILE A 105 15.17 2.22 -5.31
CA ILE A 105 14.54 3.55 -5.40
C ILE A 105 14.97 4.49 -4.26
N TRP A 106 15.01 4.01 -3.01
CA TRP A 106 15.27 4.81 -1.82
C TRP A 106 16.68 4.73 -1.26
N SER A 107 17.44 3.65 -1.53
CA SER A 107 18.86 3.66 -1.17
C SER A 107 19.61 4.67 -2.04
N SER A 108 20.56 5.39 -1.44
CA SER A 108 21.46 6.31 -2.13
C SER A 108 22.30 5.63 -3.22
N SER A 109 22.48 4.31 -3.11
CA SER A 109 23.25 3.49 -4.06
C SER A 109 22.37 2.73 -5.06
N GLY A 110 21.05 2.96 -5.01
CA GLY A 110 20.07 2.39 -5.93
C GLY A 110 20.26 2.85 -7.37
N PHE A 111 19.88 2.01 -8.32
CA PHE A 111 20.01 2.36 -9.74
C PHE A 111 18.91 3.30 -10.26
N LEU A 112 17.73 3.33 -9.61
CA LEU A 112 16.62 4.25 -9.94
C LEU A 112 16.55 5.45 -9.01
N THR A 113 17.36 5.51 -7.95
CA THR A 113 17.22 6.54 -6.92
C THR A 113 17.38 7.95 -7.47
N ALA A 114 16.54 8.87 -7.00
CA ALA A 114 16.65 10.29 -7.29
C ALA A 114 17.90 10.95 -6.71
N PHE A 115 18.60 10.28 -5.79
CA PHE A 115 19.84 10.77 -5.19
C PHE A 115 21.09 10.47 -6.03
N ASN A 116 20.96 9.74 -7.14
CA ASN A 116 22.09 9.34 -7.97
C ASN A 116 22.51 10.47 -8.92
N THR A 117 23.79 10.85 -8.87
CA THR A 117 24.38 11.86 -9.77
C THR A 117 24.52 11.36 -11.21
N ASP A 118 24.54 10.04 -11.40
CA ASP A 118 24.55 9.37 -12.71
C ASP A 118 23.35 8.41 -12.75
N ALA A 119 22.15 9.00 -12.72
CA ALA A 119 20.88 8.28 -12.69
C ALA A 119 20.65 7.46 -13.96
N PHE A 120 19.91 6.36 -13.84
CA PHE A 120 19.54 5.53 -14.98
C PHE A 120 18.82 6.36 -16.04
N ARG A 121 19.40 6.41 -17.26
CA ARG A 121 18.92 7.26 -18.37
C ARG A 121 18.86 8.76 -18.04
N GLY A 122 19.62 9.24 -17.06
CA GLY A 122 19.65 10.63 -16.62
C GLY A 122 18.42 11.08 -15.84
N ILE A 123 17.56 10.16 -15.39
CA ILE A 123 16.33 10.48 -14.65
C ILE A 123 16.25 9.61 -13.39
N GLY A 124 16.02 10.26 -12.25
CA GLY A 124 15.76 9.59 -10.98
C GLY A 124 14.28 9.43 -10.70
N MET A 125 13.89 8.31 -10.08
CA MET A 125 12.52 8.06 -9.67
C MET A 125 12.21 8.81 -8.38
N VAL A 126 11.14 9.62 -8.41
CA VAL A 126 10.59 10.28 -7.23
C VAL A 126 9.41 9.47 -6.72
N ASP A 127 9.57 8.92 -5.53
CA ASP A 127 8.51 8.28 -4.77
C ASP A 127 8.70 8.66 -3.31
N PHE A 128 8.10 9.76 -2.86
CA PHE A 128 8.46 10.38 -1.58
C PHE A 128 8.16 9.49 -0.37
N ALA A 129 6.97 8.91 -0.32
CA ALA A 129 6.54 8.05 0.79
C ALA A 129 6.10 6.64 0.35
N GLY A 130 6.06 6.31 -0.96
CA GLY A 130 5.90 4.91 -1.39
C GLY A 130 4.59 4.55 -2.11
N SER A 131 4.05 5.38 -3.02
CA SER A 131 2.97 4.88 -3.91
C SER A 131 3.46 3.71 -4.76
N GLY A 132 4.71 3.74 -5.20
CA GLY A 132 5.36 2.64 -5.90
C GLY A 132 5.95 1.62 -4.93
N VAL A 133 6.89 2.08 -4.09
CA VAL A 133 7.70 1.21 -3.22
C VAL A 133 6.83 0.39 -2.28
N VAL A 134 5.80 0.97 -1.67
CA VAL A 134 4.93 0.28 -0.70
C VAL A 134 3.66 -0.23 -1.38
N HIS A 135 2.84 0.69 -1.92
CA HIS A 135 1.50 0.36 -2.35
C HIS A 135 1.47 -0.46 -3.64
N MET A 136 2.24 -0.08 -4.67
CA MET A 136 2.32 -0.88 -5.90
C MET A 136 2.97 -2.25 -5.66
N THR A 137 4.00 -2.34 -4.81
CA THR A 137 4.59 -3.63 -4.41
C THR A 137 3.55 -4.53 -3.74
N GLY A 138 2.81 -4.00 -2.76
CA GLY A 138 1.75 -4.71 -2.06
C GLY A 138 0.62 -5.12 -3.00
N GLY A 139 0.09 -4.19 -3.79
CA GLY A 139 -1.03 -4.41 -4.72
C GLY A 139 -0.68 -5.37 -5.86
N ALA A 140 0.51 -5.27 -6.46
CA ALA A 140 0.96 -6.23 -7.46
C ALA A 140 1.12 -7.63 -6.85
N THR A 141 1.63 -7.72 -5.62
CA THR A 141 1.74 -9.00 -4.93
C THR A 141 0.37 -9.57 -4.58
N ALA A 142 -0.57 -8.74 -4.14
CA ALA A 142 -1.95 -9.11 -3.88
C ALA A 142 -2.63 -9.66 -5.14
N LEU A 143 -2.44 -9.00 -6.29
CA LEU A 143 -2.97 -9.44 -7.58
C LEU A 143 -2.47 -10.83 -7.96
N ILE A 144 -1.16 -11.05 -7.91
CA ILE A 144 -0.57 -12.36 -8.22
C ILE A 144 -1.06 -13.43 -7.22
N ALA A 145 -1.15 -13.09 -5.93
CA ALA A 145 -1.66 -14.00 -4.91
C ALA A 145 -3.15 -14.36 -5.12
N ALA A 146 -3.99 -13.40 -5.51
CA ALA A 146 -5.39 -13.62 -5.82
C ALA A 146 -5.58 -14.53 -7.03
N ILE A 147 -4.77 -14.36 -8.07
CA ILE A 147 -4.77 -15.21 -9.28
C ILE A 147 -4.37 -16.65 -8.93
N ILE A 148 -3.30 -16.83 -8.16
CA ILE A 148 -2.79 -18.18 -7.78
C ILE A 148 -3.77 -18.91 -6.87
N LEU A 149 -4.37 -18.22 -5.89
CA LEU A 149 -5.33 -18.83 -4.97
C LEU A 149 -6.69 -19.10 -5.62
N GLY A 150 -7.01 -18.39 -6.70
CA GLY A 150 -8.33 -18.37 -7.29
C GLY A 150 -9.38 -17.70 -6.39
N PRO A 151 -10.65 -17.69 -6.81
CA PRO A 151 -11.72 -17.02 -6.09
C PRO A 151 -12.25 -17.82 -4.89
N ARG A 152 -12.88 -17.13 -3.94
CA ARG A 152 -13.67 -17.77 -2.87
C ARG A 152 -14.79 -18.60 -3.48
N LYS A 153 -15.07 -19.75 -2.85
CA LYS A 153 -16.15 -20.65 -3.26
C LYS A 153 -17.48 -19.89 -3.25
N GLY A 154 -18.27 -20.03 -4.32
CA GLY A 154 -19.55 -19.36 -4.48
C GLY A 154 -19.48 -17.91 -4.99
N ARG A 155 -18.29 -17.31 -5.15
CA ARG A 155 -18.17 -15.93 -5.67
C ARG A 155 -18.57 -15.83 -7.14
N PHE A 156 -17.96 -16.67 -7.99
CA PHE A 156 -18.13 -16.64 -9.45
C PHE A 156 -18.59 -17.97 -10.05
N TYR A 157 -18.56 -19.05 -9.26
CA TYR A 157 -18.86 -20.41 -9.71
C TYR A 157 -19.76 -21.12 -8.71
N ASP A 158 -20.68 -21.95 -9.21
CA ASP A 158 -21.55 -22.82 -8.41
C ASP A 158 -20.79 -24.04 -7.83
N ALA A 159 -21.51 -24.94 -7.16
CA ALA A 159 -20.93 -26.14 -6.55
C ALA A 159 -20.38 -27.14 -7.59
N ASP A 160 -20.90 -27.12 -8.81
CA ASP A 160 -20.53 -27.99 -9.92
C ASP A 160 -19.40 -27.38 -10.78
N GLY A 161 -19.02 -26.11 -10.51
CA GLY A 161 -17.97 -25.38 -11.20
C GLY A 161 -18.46 -24.55 -12.39
N ASN A 162 -19.77 -24.47 -12.63
CA ASN A 162 -20.31 -23.62 -13.68
C ASN A 162 -20.25 -22.16 -13.26
N ALA A 163 -20.02 -21.26 -14.23
CA ALA A 163 -20.03 -19.83 -13.98
C ALA A 163 -21.42 -19.35 -13.57
N LEU A 164 -21.50 -18.50 -12.56
CA LEU A 164 -22.74 -17.81 -12.18
C LEU A 164 -23.05 -16.69 -13.18
N ASP A 165 -24.34 -16.45 -13.44
CA ASP A 165 -24.80 -15.32 -14.27
C ASP A 165 -24.46 -13.99 -13.62
N THR A 166 -24.64 -13.91 -12.29
CA THR A 166 -24.28 -12.74 -11.48
C THR A 166 -23.33 -13.17 -10.35
N PRO A 167 -22.18 -12.50 -10.18
CA PRO A 167 -21.29 -12.76 -9.06
C PRO A 167 -21.98 -12.57 -7.69
N THR A 168 -21.76 -13.49 -6.76
CA THR A 168 -22.35 -13.42 -5.40
C THR A 168 -21.56 -12.46 -4.53
N GLU A 169 -22.17 -11.38 -4.05
CA GLU A 169 -21.49 -10.45 -3.14
C GLU A 169 -21.46 -10.98 -1.70
N PHE A 170 -20.28 -10.90 -1.07
CA PHE A 170 -20.12 -11.25 0.34
C PHE A 170 -20.27 -9.99 1.19
N LYS A 171 -21.39 -9.88 1.89
CA LYS A 171 -21.66 -8.72 2.74
C LYS A 171 -20.62 -8.58 3.86
N PRO A 172 -20.18 -7.35 4.16
CA PRO A 172 -19.23 -7.12 5.25
C PRO A 172 -19.86 -7.47 6.60
N HIS A 173 -19.06 -8.05 7.49
CA HIS A 173 -19.54 -8.46 8.82
C HIS A 173 -19.83 -7.26 9.75
N SER A 174 -19.13 -6.13 9.54
CA SER A 174 -19.31 -4.90 10.32
C SER A 174 -18.77 -3.70 9.54
N VAL A 175 -19.69 -2.89 9.04
CA VAL A 175 -19.37 -1.62 8.37
C VAL A 175 -18.78 -0.61 9.37
N SER A 176 -19.22 -0.65 10.63
CA SER A 176 -18.68 0.21 11.70
C SER A 176 -17.19 -0.04 11.98
N LEU A 177 -16.74 -1.30 11.90
CA LEU A 177 -15.31 -1.60 12.06
C LEU A 177 -14.49 -1.22 10.82
N GLN A 178 -15.09 -1.29 9.61
CA GLN A 178 -14.42 -0.83 8.39
C GLN A 178 -14.18 0.68 8.41
N ILE A 179 -15.18 1.47 8.80
CA ILE A 179 -15.01 2.93 8.89
C ILE A 179 -14.03 3.32 10.00
N LEU A 180 -14.03 2.62 11.14
CA LEU A 180 -13.02 2.79 12.18
C LEU A 180 -11.62 2.50 11.64
N GLY A 181 -11.44 1.38 10.92
CA GLY A 181 -10.18 1.04 10.26
C GLY A 181 -9.74 2.10 9.25
N THR A 182 -10.66 2.63 8.45
CA THR A 182 -10.38 3.70 7.47
C THR A 182 -9.86 4.96 8.14
N PHE A 183 -10.47 5.40 9.25
CA PHE A 183 -9.97 6.57 9.99
C PHE A 183 -8.63 6.32 10.70
N ILE A 184 -8.40 5.09 11.19
CA ILE A 184 -7.08 4.70 11.73
C ILE A 184 -6.03 4.76 10.63
N LEU A 185 -6.32 4.24 9.43
CA LEU A 185 -5.42 4.30 8.29
C LEU A 185 -5.15 5.74 7.85
N TRP A 186 -6.18 6.58 7.75
CA TRP A 186 -6.01 8.00 7.41
C TRP A 186 -5.13 8.71 8.44
N THR A 187 -5.43 8.57 9.73
CA THR A 187 -4.62 9.16 10.81
C THR A 187 -3.19 8.64 10.78
N GLY A 188 -3.00 7.35 10.51
CA GLY A 188 -1.68 6.74 10.34
C GLY A 188 -0.93 7.29 9.11
N TRP A 189 -1.65 7.65 8.06
CA TRP A 189 -1.09 8.23 6.83
C TRP A 189 -0.48 9.62 7.05
N ASP A 190 -0.98 10.38 8.01
CA ASP A 190 -0.36 11.64 8.45
C ASP A 190 0.96 11.40 9.21
N GLY A 191 1.20 10.20 9.72
CA GLY A 191 2.52 9.76 10.17
C GLY A 191 3.40 9.21 9.03
N PHE A 192 2.79 8.63 8.00
CA PHE A 192 3.44 7.99 6.87
C PHE A 192 4.03 9.02 5.88
N ASN A 193 3.20 9.94 5.38
CA ASN A 193 3.59 10.92 4.36
C ASN A 193 4.46 12.03 4.96
N PRO A 194 3.97 12.87 5.91
CA PRO A 194 4.81 13.86 6.59
C PRO A 194 6.06 13.29 7.27
N GLY A 195 5.96 12.09 7.87
CA GLY A 195 7.10 11.43 8.50
C GLY A 195 8.21 11.06 7.51
N SER A 196 7.89 10.90 6.22
CA SER A 196 8.87 10.67 5.15
C SER A 196 9.72 11.91 4.83
N ALA A 197 9.46 13.07 5.46
CA ALA A 197 10.42 14.17 5.52
C ALA A 197 11.66 13.83 6.37
N LEU A 198 11.61 12.76 7.18
CA LEU A 198 12.67 12.18 8.04
C LEU A 198 13.18 13.07 9.18
N ALA A 199 13.10 14.40 9.05
CA ALA A 199 13.46 15.35 10.07
C ALA A 199 12.70 16.68 9.89
N ILE A 200 12.47 17.38 11.00
CA ILE A 200 12.01 18.78 11.01
C ILE A 200 13.08 19.59 11.74
N GLY A 201 14.15 19.93 11.01
CA GLY A 201 15.34 20.58 11.58
C GLY A 201 15.49 22.05 11.22
N ASN A 202 14.81 22.50 10.15
CA ASN A 202 14.88 23.86 9.63
C ASN A 202 13.56 24.25 8.94
N SER A 203 13.46 25.49 8.45
CA SER A 203 12.26 26.00 7.77
C SER A 203 11.85 25.17 6.56
N ASP A 204 12.81 24.66 5.80
CA ASP A 204 12.55 24.01 4.52
C ASP A 204 12.01 22.60 4.73
N SER A 205 12.65 21.82 5.62
CA SER A 205 12.16 20.50 6.03
C SER A 205 10.81 20.57 6.74
N ALA A 206 10.57 21.61 7.55
CA ALA A 206 9.26 21.87 8.14
C ALA A 206 8.19 22.18 7.09
N ALA A 207 8.53 22.97 6.07
CA ALA A 207 7.60 23.31 4.98
C ALA A 207 7.23 22.08 4.14
N VAL A 208 8.19 21.17 3.88
CA VAL A 208 7.93 19.91 3.18
C VAL A 208 6.97 19.02 3.98
N ALA A 209 7.23 18.81 5.28
CA ALA A 209 6.35 18.01 6.13
C ALA A 209 4.94 18.61 6.21
N ALA A 210 4.84 19.93 6.37
CA ALA A 210 3.55 20.64 6.41
C ALA A 210 2.77 20.54 5.10
N LEU A 211 3.47 20.65 3.95
CA LEU A 211 2.86 20.45 2.64
C LEU A 211 2.31 19.03 2.50
N CYS A 212 3.07 18.01 2.95
CA CYS A 212 2.63 16.62 2.93
C CYS A 212 1.33 16.42 3.73
N CYS A 213 1.17 17.05 4.90
CA CYS A 213 -0.07 16.94 5.68
C CYS A 213 -1.28 17.43 4.86
N VAL A 214 -1.14 18.59 4.23
CA VAL A 214 -2.22 19.22 3.46
C VAL A 214 -2.55 18.42 2.21
N THR A 215 -1.54 18.05 1.40
CA THR A 215 -1.77 17.28 0.17
C THR A 215 -2.37 15.91 0.47
N THR A 216 -1.92 15.24 1.53
CA THR A 216 -2.44 13.93 1.97
C THR A 216 -3.92 14.01 2.34
N THR A 217 -4.29 14.95 3.22
CA THR A 217 -5.67 15.11 3.68
C THR A 217 -6.62 15.50 2.53
N VAL A 218 -6.17 16.41 1.66
CA VAL A 218 -7.00 16.88 0.53
C VAL A 218 -7.19 15.78 -0.52
N ALA A 219 -6.16 15.01 -0.84
CA ALA A 219 -6.29 13.90 -1.79
C ALA A 219 -7.22 12.79 -1.26
N ALA A 220 -7.13 12.45 0.03
CA ALA A 220 -8.04 11.50 0.67
C ALA A 220 -9.50 11.96 0.61
N ALA A 221 -9.76 13.22 0.99
CA ALA A 221 -11.11 13.79 0.95
C ALA A 221 -11.70 13.80 -0.46
N THR A 222 -10.88 14.14 -1.46
CA THR A 222 -11.34 14.22 -2.85
C THR A 222 -11.52 12.84 -3.48
N GLY A 223 -10.65 11.86 -3.19
CA GLY A 223 -10.85 10.48 -3.61
C GLY A 223 -12.13 9.86 -3.02
N CYS A 224 -12.42 10.13 -1.75
CA CYS A 224 -13.65 9.72 -1.07
C CYS A 224 -14.91 10.25 -1.78
N VAL A 225 -14.98 11.58 -1.96
CA VAL A 225 -16.11 12.24 -2.61
C VAL A 225 -16.24 11.77 -4.05
N THR A 226 -15.15 11.71 -4.81
CA THR A 226 -15.19 11.30 -6.21
C THR A 226 -15.67 9.86 -6.38
N ALA A 227 -15.17 8.92 -5.59
CA ALA A 227 -15.58 7.53 -5.71
C ALA A 227 -17.06 7.35 -5.36
N MET A 228 -17.49 7.87 -4.20
CA MET A 228 -18.88 7.75 -3.74
C MET A 228 -19.85 8.37 -4.74
N PHE A 229 -19.66 9.64 -5.13
CA PHE A 229 -20.61 10.31 -6.01
C PHE A 229 -20.57 9.77 -7.45
N THR A 230 -19.40 9.36 -7.96
CA THR A 230 -19.33 8.75 -9.29
C THR A 230 -20.12 7.44 -9.31
N ASP A 231 -19.95 6.59 -8.28
CA ASP A 231 -20.69 5.34 -8.20
C ASP A 231 -22.20 5.55 -7.99
N THR A 232 -22.60 6.48 -7.12
CA THR A 232 -24.01 6.89 -6.95
C THR A 232 -24.64 7.35 -8.27
N ILE A 233 -23.94 8.18 -9.06
CA ILE A 233 -24.45 8.66 -10.36
C ILE A 233 -24.56 7.50 -11.35
N MET A 234 -23.56 6.62 -11.41
CA MET A 234 -23.59 5.43 -12.28
C MET A 234 -24.75 4.50 -11.93
N GLY A 235 -24.97 4.24 -10.64
CA GLY A 235 -26.09 3.45 -10.13
C GLY A 235 -27.43 4.08 -10.46
N GLN A 236 -27.60 5.38 -10.19
CA GLN A 236 -28.83 6.11 -10.53
C GLN A 236 -29.15 6.07 -12.03
N MET A 237 -28.14 6.16 -12.90
CA MET A 237 -28.33 6.07 -14.35
C MET A 237 -28.71 4.66 -14.82
N ALA A 238 -28.24 3.62 -14.13
CA ALA A 238 -28.49 2.23 -14.50
C ALA A 238 -29.78 1.67 -13.90
N GLU A 239 -30.09 2.04 -12.65
CA GLU A 239 -31.12 1.41 -11.81
C GLU A 239 -32.26 2.39 -11.43
N GLY A 240 -32.06 3.69 -11.63
CA GLY A 240 -33.06 4.73 -11.35
C GLY A 240 -33.07 5.24 -9.91
N GLU A 241 -32.25 4.67 -9.03
CA GLU A 241 -32.16 5.03 -7.61
C GLU A 241 -30.75 5.51 -7.24
N ALA A 242 -30.67 6.56 -6.41
CA ALA A 242 -29.40 7.06 -5.90
C ALA A 242 -29.07 6.42 -4.54
N GLU A 243 -28.05 5.57 -4.52
CA GLU A 243 -27.51 4.97 -3.29
C GLU A 243 -26.11 5.51 -2.98
N TYR A 244 -25.85 5.80 -1.71
CA TYR A 244 -24.54 6.25 -1.24
C TYR A 244 -23.83 5.10 -0.54
N ASP A 245 -22.95 4.40 -1.26
CA ASP A 245 -22.18 3.28 -0.72
C ASP A 245 -20.99 3.77 0.10
N LEU A 246 -20.99 3.44 1.40
CA LEU A 246 -19.91 3.77 2.31
C LEU A 246 -18.60 3.05 1.95
N THR A 247 -18.66 1.86 1.37
CA THR A 247 -17.49 1.10 0.90
C THR A 247 -16.77 1.85 -0.21
N MET A 248 -17.53 2.41 -1.17
CA MET A 248 -16.98 3.26 -2.23
C MET A 248 -16.33 4.52 -1.66
N ALA A 249 -16.96 5.16 -0.66
CA ALA A 249 -16.39 6.31 0.01
C ALA A 249 -15.08 5.97 0.75
N MET A 250 -15.06 4.88 1.53
CA MET A 250 -13.90 4.43 2.29
C MET A 250 -12.72 4.06 1.38
N ASN A 251 -12.94 3.19 0.40
CA ASN A 251 -11.90 2.78 -0.53
C ASN A 251 -11.46 3.93 -1.44
N GLY A 252 -12.38 4.84 -1.83
CA GLY A 252 -12.02 6.07 -2.53
C GLY A 252 -11.10 6.97 -1.71
N ALA A 253 -11.32 7.09 -0.40
CA ALA A 253 -10.43 7.82 0.50
C ALA A 253 -9.03 7.20 0.53
N LEU A 254 -8.97 5.86 0.68
CA LEU A 254 -7.71 5.12 0.68
C LEU A 254 -6.98 5.23 -0.67
N ALA A 255 -7.69 5.14 -1.79
CA ALA A 255 -7.11 5.30 -3.13
C ALA A 255 -6.54 6.72 -3.33
N GLY A 256 -7.20 7.74 -2.81
CA GLY A 256 -6.68 9.12 -2.79
C GLY A 256 -5.39 9.25 -1.97
N LEU A 257 -5.34 8.59 -0.80
CA LEU A 257 -4.14 8.51 0.05
C LEU A 257 -2.99 7.78 -0.67
N VAL A 258 -3.25 6.63 -1.30
CA VAL A 258 -2.26 5.89 -2.08
C VAL A 258 -1.74 6.73 -3.24
N ALA A 259 -2.61 7.38 -4.00
CA ALA A 259 -2.24 8.13 -5.20
C ALA A 259 -1.34 9.34 -4.92
N ILE A 260 -1.54 10.04 -3.79
CA ILE A 260 -0.75 11.23 -3.44
C ILE A 260 0.61 10.89 -2.80
N THR A 261 0.77 9.68 -2.26
CA THR A 261 1.91 9.27 -1.42
C THR A 261 3.29 9.49 -2.09
N ALA A 262 3.43 9.28 -3.39
CA ALA A 262 4.68 9.53 -4.12
C ALA A 262 4.98 11.03 -4.31
N GLY A 263 3.94 11.86 -4.44
CA GLY A 263 4.05 13.26 -4.83
C GLY A 263 3.75 14.26 -3.71
N CYS A 264 3.41 13.81 -2.51
CA CYS A 264 2.84 14.65 -1.45
C CYS A 264 3.75 15.80 -0.99
N SER A 265 5.06 15.68 -1.21
CA SER A 265 6.08 16.68 -0.87
C SER A 265 6.37 17.72 -1.96
N VAL A 266 5.89 17.52 -3.19
CA VAL A 266 6.27 18.35 -4.34
C VAL A 266 5.09 18.93 -5.09
N VAL A 267 3.89 18.34 -4.98
CA VAL A 267 2.70 18.85 -5.65
C VAL A 267 2.03 19.94 -4.83
N THR A 268 1.48 20.93 -5.53
CA THR A 268 0.67 21.97 -4.91
C THR A 268 -0.68 21.42 -4.41
N PRO A 269 -1.29 21.98 -3.36
CA PRO A 269 -2.55 21.46 -2.80
C PRO A 269 -3.72 21.32 -3.79
N TRP A 270 -3.84 22.21 -4.78
CA TRP A 270 -4.88 22.07 -5.80
C TRP A 270 -4.65 20.87 -6.73
N ALA A 271 -3.39 20.50 -6.98
CA ALA A 271 -3.05 19.33 -7.79
C ALA A 271 -3.33 18.04 -7.00
N ALA A 272 -3.18 18.07 -5.67
CA ALA A 272 -3.57 16.96 -4.79
C ALA A 272 -5.07 16.63 -4.89
N VAL A 273 -5.93 17.64 -5.09
CA VAL A 273 -7.37 17.44 -5.39
C VAL A 273 -7.52 16.58 -6.65
N ILE A 274 -6.84 16.95 -7.74
CA ILE A 274 -6.92 16.23 -9.01
C ILE A 274 -6.40 14.80 -8.86
N ILE A 275 -5.28 14.61 -8.16
CA ILE A 275 -4.71 13.29 -7.88
C ILE A 275 -5.70 12.42 -7.09
N GLY A 276 -6.35 12.97 -6.06
CA GLY A 276 -7.38 12.27 -5.30
C GLY A 276 -8.58 11.87 -6.16
N MET A 277 -9.09 12.78 -7.00
CA MET A 277 -10.18 12.48 -7.94
C MET A 277 -9.81 11.35 -8.91
N ILE A 278 -8.63 11.41 -9.51
CA ILE A 278 -8.14 10.36 -10.42
C ILE A 278 -7.98 9.03 -9.67
N GLY A 279 -7.44 9.06 -8.44
CA GLY A 279 -7.33 7.88 -7.58
C GLY A 279 -8.69 7.20 -7.35
N GLY A 280 -9.72 7.99 -7.02
CA GLY A 280 -11.09 7.48 -6.85
C GLY A 280 -11.67 6.84 -8.13
N TRP A 281 -11.42 7.42 -9.30
CA TRP A 281 -11.86 6.83 -10.58
C TRP A 281 -11.09 5.58 -10.97
N VAL A 282 -9.77 5.56 -10.74
CA VAL A 282 -8.94 4.37 -10.97
C VAL A 282 -9.43 3.22 -10.10
N TYR A 283 -9.71 3.47 -8.82
CA TYR A 283 -10.31 2.51 -7.90
C TYR A 283 -11.60 1.89 -8.47
N ILE A 284 -12.59 2.72 -8.87
CA ILE A 284 -13.86 2.22 -9.44
C ILE A 284 -13.60 1.37 -10.67
N ALA A 285 -12.75 1.85 -11.59
CA ALA A 285 -12.47 1.17 -12.85
C ALA A 285 -11.83 -0.20 -12.61
N PHE A 286 -10.85 -0.28 -11.70
CA PHE A 286 -10.15 -1.53 -11.41
C PHE A 286 -10.98 -2.49 -10.56
N SER A 287 -11.80 -2.03 -9.61
CA SER A 287 -12.73 -2.89 -8.87
C SER A 287 -13.68 -3.60 -9.84
N LYS A 288 -14.32 -2.85 -10.76
CA LYS A 288 -15.18 -3.42 -11.80
C LYS A 288 -14.42 -4.34 -12.77
N LEU A 289 -13.16 -4.01 -13.09
CA LEU A 289 -12.30 -4.85 -13.94
C LEU A 289 -11.99 -6.21 -13.29
N LEU A 290 -11.66 -6.25 -12.00
CA LEU A 290 -11.36 -7.51 -11.31
C LEU A 290 -12.56 -8.45 -11.28
N ILE A 291 -13.77 -7.91 -11.06
CA ILE A 291 -15.02 -8.67 -11.17
C ILE A 291 -15.19 -9.26 -12.57
N LYS A 292 -14.95 -8.47 -13.62
CA LYS A 292 -15.03 -8.94 -15.01
C LYS A 292 -14.00 -10.04 -15.32
N LEU A 293 -12.81 -9.95 -14.74
CA LEU A 293 -11.74 -10.95 -14.86
C LEU A 293 -11.93 -12.15 -13.92
N LYS A 294 -13.00 -12.16 -13.10
CA LYS A 294 -13.26 -13.18 -12.07
C LYS A 294 -12.10 -13.35 -11.08
N ILE A 295 -11.39 -12.26 -10.81
CA ILE A 295 -10.36 -12.18 -9.76
C ILE A 295 -11.04 -11.68 -8.49
N ASP A 296 -10.98 -12.49 -7.43
CA ASP A 296 -11.66 -12.20 -6.18
C ASP A 296 -10.71 -11.53 -5.19
N ASP A 297 -10.82 -10.21 -5.08
CA ASP A 297 -10.24 -9.44 -4.00
C ASP A 297 -11.27 -9.26 -2.88
N ALA A 298 -10.95 -9.67 -1.66
CA ALA A 298 -11.92 -9.66 -0.58
C ALA A 298 -12.19 -8.29 0.02
N VAL A 299 -11.30 -7.32 -0.21
CA VAL A 299 -11.39 -5.97 0.38
C VAL A 299 -11.13 -4.85 -0.63
N ASP A 300 -10.98 -5.17 -1.91
CA ASP A 300 -10.51 -4.26 -2.96
C ASP A 300 -9.17 -3.57 -2.61
N ALA A 301 -8.19 -4.34 -2.12
CA ALA A 301 -6.85 -3.83 -1.88
C ALA A 301 -6.01 -3.69 -3.16
N ILE A 302 -6.34 -4.38 -4.25
CA ILE A 302 -5.66 -4.27 -5.56
C ILE A 302 -6.11 -3.01 -6.32
N PRO A 303 -7.40 -2.63 -6.35
CA PRO A 303 -7.84 -1.39 -6.98
C PRO A 303 -7.46 -0.10 -6.24
N VAL A 304 -7.33 -0.18 -4.91
CA VAL A 304 -6.86 0.91 -4.02
C VAL A 304 -5.36 1.11 -4.16
#